data_AF-A0A5B9DBY4-F1
#
_entry.id   AF-A0A5B9DBY4-F1
#
_cell.length_a   1.000
_cell.length_b   1.000
_cell.length_c   1.000
_cell.angle_alpha   90.00
_cell.angle_beta   90.00
_cell.angle_gamma   90.00
#
_symmetry.space_group_name_H-M   'P 1'
#
loop_
_entity.id
_entity.type
_entity.pdbx_description
1 polymer ?
#
loop_
_entity_poly.entity_id
_entity_poly.type
_entity_poly.pdbx_seq_one_letter_code
_entity_poly.pdbx_strand_id
1 'polypeptide(L)'
;MATAEAVKTTQLLENLYGEYYRPLNWEYGKKSRNFFAKIKKGRKSLFERVFLKSYTIDDQVCFKKSDFLEGEIIEQKSVFIKGTKQEATFHGFFIIHNNNKGIYGEIISQKDTLEYFECKEKFPEIEESVKNKLRLKLGDVIRKLTLKYGDQLIVEVLADIMEDYFPDA
;
A
#
# COMPACT_ATOMS: atom_id res chain seq x y z
N MET A 1 -8.40 28.58 -5.30
CA MET A 1 -7.24 28.24 -4.45
C MET A 1 -7.73 27.42 -3.28
N ALA A 2 -7.76 26.10 -3.46
CA ALA A 2 -7.84 25.14 -2.37
C ALA A 2 -6.51 24.37 -2.45
N THR A 3 -5.78 24.32 -1.36
CA THR A 3 -4.50 23.62 -1.24
C THR A 3 -4.73 22.14 -1.46
N ALA A 4 -4.06 21.54 -2.44
CA ALA A 4 -3.93 20.09 -2.57
C ALA A 4 -3.43 19.55 -1.22
N GLU A 5 -4.29 18.82 -0.51
CA GLU A 5 -3.87 18.11 0.70
C GLU A 5 -2.91 17.02 0.24
N ALA A 6 -1.60 17.25 0.39
CA ALA A 6 -0.59 16.26 0.08
C ALA A 6 -0.99 14.90 0.68
N VAL A 7 -1.12 13.87 -0.17
CA VAL A 7 -1.50 12.52 0.24
C VAL A 7 -0.70 12.13 1.47
N LYS A 8 -1.41 12.05 2.60
CA LYS A 8 -0.77 11.89 3.89
C LYS A 8 -0.40 10.43 4.08
N THR A 9 0.74 10.06 3.50
CA THR A 9 1.34 8.75 3.71
C THR A 9 1.89 8.67 5.13
N THR A 10 1.66 7.54 5.80
CA THR A 10 2.26 7.23 7.10
C THR A 10 3.26 6.10 6.95
N GLN A 11 4.39 6.17 7.64
CA GLN A 11 5.32 5.04 7.63
C GLN A 11 4.73 3.91 8.46
N LEU A 12 4.59 2.73 7.85
CA LEU A 12 4.04 1.54 8.51
C LEU A 12 5.18 0.64 9.02
N LEU A 13 6.23 0.48 8.21
CA LEU A 13 7.40 -0.30 8.56
C LEU A 13 8.69 0.45 8.19
N GLU A 14 9.73 0.23 8.98
CA GLU A 14 11.09 0.71 8.71
C GLU A 14 12.04 -0.45 8.45
N ASN A 15 13.09 -0.19 7.67
CA ASN A 15 14.08 -1.22 7.37
C ASN A 15 14.83 -1.59 8.66
N LEU A 16 14.79 -2.87 9.03
CA LEU A 16 15.58 -3.38 10.15
C LEU A 16 16.95 -3.83 9.64
N TYR A 17 16.96 -4.74 8.66
CA TYR A 17 18.16 -5.21 7.98
C TYR A 17 17.77 -5.91 6.67
N GLY A 18 18.52 -5.65 5.59
CA GLY A 18 18.31 -6.31 4.30
C GLY A 18 16.87 -6.21 3.82
N GLU A 19 16.23 -7.35 3.59
CA GLU A 19 14.83 -7.46 3.15
C GLU A 19 13.80 -7.49 4.29
N TYR A 20 14.23 -7.31 5.55
CA TYR A 20 13.38 -7.39 6.73
C TYR A 20 13.05 -6.00 7.26
N TYR A 21 11.75 -5.78 7.47
CA TYR A 21 11.19 -4.51 7.92
C TYR A 21 10.42 -4.72 9.22
N ARG A 22 10.61 -3.82 10.18
CA ARG A 22 9.91 -3.86 11.47
C ARG A 22 8.74 -2.87 11.49
N PRO A 23 7.60 -3.23 12.09
CA PRO A 23 6.46 -2.33 12.21
C PRO A 23 6.71 -1.21 13.22
N LEU A 24 6.29 0.01 12.89
CA LEU A 24 6.36 1.14 13.82
C LEU A 24 5.26 1.07 14.90
N ASN A 25 4.08 0.55 14.53
CA ASN A 25 2.97 0.35 15.45
C ASN A 25 2.75 -1.15 15.69
N TRP A 26 3.18 -1.63 16.86
CA TRP A 26 3.06 -3.03 17.24
C TRP A 26 2.87 -3.16 18.76
N GLU A 27 1.78 -3.78 19.17
CA GLU A 27 1.51 -4.01 20.60
C GLU A 27 2.31 -5.20 21.13
N TYR A 28 3.12 -4.97 22.15
CA TYR A 28 3.92 -6.02 22.79
C TYR A 28 3.21 -6.57 24.03
N GLY A 29 3.19 -7.89 24.18
CA GLY A 29 2.63 -8.55 25.36
C GLY A 29 2.10 -9.96 25.09
N LYS A 30 2.03 -10.79 26.15
CA LYS A 30 1.56 -12.19 26.07
C LYS A 30 0.12 -12.34 25.55
N LYS A 31 -0.67 -11.27 25.60
CA LYS A 31 -2.08 -11.22 25.23
C LYS A 31 -2.36 -10.34 24.01
N SER A 32 -1.31 -9.85 23.36
CA SER A 32 -1.40 -8.99 22.18
C SER A 32 -1.32 -9.84 20.92
N ARG A 33 -2.23 -9.61 19.96
CA ARG A 33 -2.21 -10.19 18.63
C ARG A 33 -2.32 -9.05 17.62
N ASN A 34 -1.21 -8.73 16.97
CA ASN A 34 -1.19 -7.77 15.86
C ASN A 34 -1.13 -8.53 14.54
N PHE A 35 -1.67 -7.95 13.49
CA PHE A 35 -1.48 -8.48 12.15
C PHE A 35 -1.48 -7.38 11.09
N PHE A 36 -0.78 -7.69 10.00
CA PHE A 36 -1.07 -7.13 8.69
C PHE A 36 -1.76 -8.21 7.85
N ALA A 37 -2.75 -7.82 7.07
CA ALA A 37 -3.42 -8.73 6.14
C ALA A 37 -3.59 -8.07 4.79
N LYS A 38 -3.20 -8.77 3.71
CA LYS A 38 -3.62 -8.39 2.37
C LYS A 38 -5.11 -8.61 2.27
N ILE A 39 -5.83 -7.60 1.80
CA ILE A 39 -7.28 -7.71 1.63
C ILE A 39 -7.64 -7.88 0.16
N LYS A 40 -8.73 -8.62 -0.06
CA LYS A 40 -9.38 -8.79 -1.35
C LYS A 40 -10.88 -8.65 -1.15
N LYS A 41 -11.62 -8.36 -2.22
CA LYS A 41 -13.08 -8.41 -2.19
C LYS A 41 -13.52 -9.80 -1.74
N GLY A 42 -14.31 -9.85 -0.66
CA GLY A 42 -14.80 -11.10 -0.14
C GLY A 42 -16.10 -11.53 -0.82
N ARG A 43 -16.36 -12.84 -0.81
CA ARG A 43 -17.63 -13.39 -1.34
C ARG A 43 -18.76 -13.42 -0.31
N LYS A 44 -18.41 -13.63 0.96
CA LYS A 44 -19.36 -13.74 2.09
C LYS A 44 -19.18 -12.64 3.14
N SER A 45 -17.98 -12.10 3.24
CA SER A 45 -17.62 -10.93 4.05
C SER A 45 -17.23 -9.77 3.13
N LEU A 46 -17.25 -8.54 3.63
CA LEU A 46 -16.80 -7.34 2.88
C LEU A 46 -15.40 -7.56 2.28
N PHE A 47 -14.47 -8.05 3.10
CA PHE A 47 -13.12 -8.40 2.68
C PHE A 47 -12.74 -9.81 3.12
N GLU A 48 -12.04 -10.51 2.25
CA GLU A 48 -11.24 -11.69 2.57
C GLU A 48 -9.82 -11.25 2.93
N ARG A 49 -9.23 -11.89 3.94
CA ARG A 49 -7.93 -11.52 4.51
C ARG A 49 -6.93 -12.64 4.34
N VAL A 50 -5.77 -12.32 3.78
CA VAL A 50 -4.60 -13.17 3.79
C VAL A 50 -3.60 -12.57 4.76
N PHE A 51 -3.50 -13.17 5.95
CA PHE A 51 -2.61 -12.69 7.02
C PHE A 51 -1.14 -12.86 6.61
N LEU A 52 -0.39 -11.78 6.75
CA LEU A 52 1.04 -11.77 6.45
C LEU A 52 1.81 -12.49 7.56
N LYS A 53 2.76 -13.32 7.15
CA LYS A 53 3.61 -14.06 8.09
C LYS A 53 4.68 -13.13 8.67
N SER A 54 4.72 -13.05 9.99
CA SER A 54 5.81 -12.37 10.70
C SER A 54 6.93 -13.33 11.08
N TYR A 55 8.09 -12.75 11.35
CA TYR A 55 9.30 -13.41 11.85
C TYR A 55 9.76 -12.70 13.11
N THR A 56 10.63 -13.35 13.88
CA THR A 56 11.31 -12.73 15.03
C THR A 56 12.81 -12.78 14.79
N ILE A 57 13.44 -11.61 14.78
CA ILE A 57 14.90 -11.43 14.62
C ILE A 57 15.33 -10.47 15.73
N ASP A 58 16.31 -10.86 16.53
CA ASP A 58 16.81 -10.07 17.67
C ASP A 58 15.67 -9.54 18.58
N ASP A 59 14.74 -10.43 18.93
CA ASP A 59 13.53 -10.15 19.71
C ASP A 59 12.56 -9.10 19.11
N GLN A 60 12.79 -8.68 17.86
CA GLN A 60 11.92 -7.77 17.12
C GLN A 60 11.06 -8.52 16.12
N VAL A 61 9.78 -8.15 16.06
CA VAL A 61 8.89 -8.66 15.02
C VAL A 61 9.22 -7.98 13.70
N CYS A 62 9.36 -8.77 12.64
CA CYS A 62 9.65 -8.25 11.31
C CYS A 62 8.88 -9.00 10.22
N PHE A 63 8.80 -8.36 9.06
CA PHE A 63 8.18 -8.87 7.85
C PHE A 63 9.12 -8.74 6.66
N LYS A 64 8.91 -9.55 5.63
CA LYS A 64 9.68 -9.41 4.39
C LYS A 64 9.10 -8.30 3.54
N LYS A 65 9.97 -7.51 2.90
CA LYS A 65 9.58 -6.48 1.93
C LYS A 65 8.68 -7.01 0.82
N SER A 66 8.96 -8.23 0.34
CA SER A 66 8.18 -8.90 -0.71
C SER A 66 6.70 -9.12 -0.37
N ASP A 67 6.35 -9.07 0.92
CA ASP A 67 4.97 -9.23 1.38
C ASP A 67 4.16 -7.92 1.27
N PHE A 68 4.80 -6.78 0.96
CA PHE A 68 4.21 -5.45 0.87
C PHE A 68 4.48 -4.86 -0.53
N LEU A 69 3.74 -5.32 -1.55
CA LEU A 69 3.96 -4.84 -2.92
C LEU A 69 3.31 -3.48 -3.14
N GLU A 70 3.94 -2.67 -3.99
CA GLU A 70 3.44 -1.33 -4.38
C GLU A 70 1.99 -1.41 -4.88
N GLY A 71 1.12 -0.55 -4.35
CA GLY A 71 -0.29 -0.46 -4.72
C GLY A 71 -1.19 -1.57 -4.16
N GLU A 72 -0.66 -2.52 -3.37
CA GLU A 72 -1.52 -3.46 -2.65
C GLU A 72 -2.25 -2.77 -1.49
N ILE A 73 -3.48 -3.20 -1.21
CA ILE A 73 -4.24 -2.73 -0.06
C ILE A 73 -4.07 -3.71 1.11
N ILE A 74 -3.63 -3.18 2.25
CA ILE A 74 -3.38 -3.94 3.48
C ILE A 74 -4.22 -3.39 4.63
N GLU A 75 -4.76 -4.30 5.44
CA GLU A 75 -5.35 -3.99 6.74
C GLU A 75 -4.29 -4.14 7.84
N GLN A 76 -4.18 -3.15 8.72
CA GLN A 76 -3.44 -3.27 9.98
C GLN A 76 -4.40 -3.24 11.17
N LYS A 77 -4.24 -4.19 12.09
CA LYS A 77 -5.06 -4.28 13.29
C LYS A 77 -4.27 -4.85 14.46
N SER A 78 -4.51 -4.28 15.64
CA SER A 78 -4.00 -4.77 16.92
C SER A 78 -5.16 -5.25 17.77
N VAL A 79 -5.02 -6.43 18.37
CA VAL A 79 -6.00 -7.02 19.26
C VAL A 79 -5.32 -7.26 20.61
N PHE A 80 -5.92 -6.74 21.67
CA PHE A 80 -5.44 -6.90 23.03
C PHE A 80 -6.50 -7.56 23.92
N ILE A 81 -6.09 -8.42 24.84
CA ILE A 81 -7.01 -9.01 25.83
C ILE A 81 -6.73 -8.40 27.21
N LYS A 82 -7.64 -7.55 27.69
CA LYS A 82 -7.61 -6.95 29.03
C LYS A 82 -8.54 -7.73 29.97
N GLY A 83 -7.96 -8.52 30.86
CA GLY A 83 -8.73 -9.44 31.72
C GLY A 83 -9.42 -10.52 30.89
N THR A 84 -10.76 -10.51 30.84
CA THR A 84 -11.62 -11.37 30.01
C THR A 84 -12.13 -10.70 28.75
N LYS A 85 -11.95 -9.38 28.59
CA LYS A 85 -12.45 -8.63 27.43
C LYS A 85 -11.38 -8.53 26.36
N GLN A 86 -11.78 -8.76 25.11
CA GLN A 86 -10.96 -8.52 23.94
C GLN A 86 -11.26 -7.10 23.41
N GLU A 87 -10.24 -6.26 23.38
CA GLU A 87 -10.27 -4.92 22.77
C GLU A 87 -9.51 -4.99 21.44
N ALA A 88 -10.01 -4.30 20.42
CA ALA A 88 -9.40 -4.32 19.09
C ALA A 88 -9.22 -2.89 18.59
N THR A 89 -7.97 -2.54 18.31
CA THR A 89 -7.58 -1.28 17.67
C THR A 89 -7.43 -1.54 16.18
N PHE A 90 -8.34 -0.99 15.39
CA PHE A 90 -8.22 -0.97 13.94
C PHE A 90 -7.39 0.25 13.54
N HIS A 91 -6.22 0.02 12.91
CA HIS A 91 -5.31 1.09 12.52
C HIS A 91 -5.67 1.69 11.16
N GLY A 92 -6.25 0.90 10.25
CA GLY A 92 -6.70 1.38 8.95
C GLY A 92 -6.55 0.36 7.83
N PHE A 93 -7.06 0.74 6.66
CA PHE A 93 -6.67 0.18 5.39
C PHE A 93 -5.65 1.12 4.74
N PHE A 94 -4.64 0.54 4.12
CA PHE A 94 -3.53 1.28 3.55
C PHE A 94 -3.19 0.81 2.15
N ILE A 95 -3.06 1.74 1.20
CA ILE A 95 -2.38 1.47 -0.08
C ILE A 95 -0.87 1.53 0.18
N ILE A 96 -0.16 0.50 -0.23
CA ILE A 96 1.27 0.36 0.05
C ILE A 96 2.11 1.16 -0.93
N HIS A 97 3.03 1.96 -0.37
CA HIS A 97 4.08 2.66 -1.08
C HIS A 97 5.46 2.31 -0.52
N ASN A 98 6.38 1.93 -1.39
CA ASN A 98 7.70 1.48 -1.04
C ASN A 98 8.75 2.50 -1.48
N ASN A 99 9.69 2.81 -0.60
CA ASN A 99 10.91 3.51 -0.98
C ASN A 99 12.14 2.89 -0.27
N ASN A 100 13.31 3.48 -0.49
CA ASN A 100 14.56 2.96 0.08
C ASN A 100 14.65 3.07 1.61
N LYS A 101 13.79 3.88 2.24
CA LYS A 101 13.79 4.16 3.68
C LYS A 101 12.77 3.33 4.45
N GLY A 102 11.67 2.93 3.82
CA GLY A 102 10.55 2.30 4.52
C GLY A 102 9.43 1.80 3.63
N ILE A 103 8.44 1.21 4.28
CA ILE A 103 7.14 0.84 3.71
C ILE A 103 6.12 1.81 4.31
N TYR A 104 5.42 2.51 3.44
CA TYR A 104 4.47 3.57 3.75
C TYR A 104 3.06 3.12 3.35
N GLY A 105 2.07 3.67 4.04
CA GLY A 105 0.66 3.46 3.78
C GLY A 105 -0.03 4.78 3.53
N GLU A 106 -0.67 4.92 2.38
CA GLU A 106 -1.71 5.92 2.16
C GLU A 106 -3.01 5.39 2.78
N ILE A 107 -3.65 6.18 3.65
CA ILE A 107 -4.90 5.78 4.28
C ILE A 107 -6.02 5.78 3.23
N ILE A 108 -6.72 4.65 3.11
CA ILE A 108 -7.90 4.53 2.26
C ILE A 108 -9.12 4.16 3.11
N SER A 109 -10.27 4.75 2.82
CA SER A 109 -11.50 4.42 3.55
C SER A 109 -12.01 3.02 3.16
N GLN A 110 -12.84 2.42 4.03
CA GLN A 110 -13.49 1.15 3.69
C GLN A 110 -14.35 1.27 2.42
N LYS A 111 -15.01 2.41 2.22
CA LYS A 111 -15.86 2.67 1.06
C LYS A 111 -15.02 2.68 -0.22
N ASP A 112 -13.95 3.46 -0.23
CA ASP A 112 -13.10 3.61 -1.42
C ASP A 112 -12.35 2.31 -1.72
N THR A 113 -12.00 1.54 -0.68
CA THR A 113 -11.45 0.18 -0.84
C THR A 113 -12.42 -0.75 -1.57
N LEU A 114 -13.73 -0.69 -1.28
CA LEU A 114 -14.75 -1.48 -1.98
C LEU A 114 -14.91 -1.01 -3.43
N GLU A 115 -15.01 0.30 -3.63
CA GLU A 115 -15.12 0.90 -4.96
C GLU A 115 -13.92 0.53 -5.83
N TYR A 116 -12.70 0.54 -5.28
CA TYR A 116 -11.49 0.06 -5.95
C TYR A 116 -11.65 -1.38 -6.45
N PHE A 117 -12.09 -2.30 -5.60
CA PHE A 117 -12.25 -3.69 -6.01
C PHE A 117 -13.38 -3.90 -7.02
N GLU A 118 -14.49 -3.17 -6.89
CA GLU A 118 -15.59 -3.21 -7.87
C GLU A 118 -15.15 -2.67 -9.23
N CYS A 119 -14.38 -1.59 -9.26
CA CYS A 119 -13.79 -1.06 -10.48
C CYS A 119 -12.80 -2.06 -11.08
N LYS A 120 -11.92 -2.65 -10.26
CA LYS A 120 -10.94 -3.65 -10.70
C LYS A 120 -11.58 -4.87 -11.37
N GLU A 121 -12.73 -5.34 -10.87
CA GLU A 121 -13.48 -6.44 -11.49
C GLU A 121 -14.11 -6.08 -12.84
N LYS A 122 -14.39 -4.78 -13.09
CA LYS A 122 -14.91 -4.31 -14.39
C LYS A 122 -13.82 -4.28 -15.47
N PHE A 123 -12.56 -4.25 -15.08
CA PHE A 123 -11.46 -4.32 -16.03
C PHE A 123 -11.15 -5.79 -16.37
N PRO A 124 -11.02 -6.13 -17.66
CA PRO A 124 -10.62 -7.47 -18.05
C PRO A 124 -9.24 -7.78 -17.44
N GLU A 125 -9.06 -9.01 -16.96
CA GLU A 125 -7.77 -9.46 -16.47
C GLU A 125 -6.79 -9.47 -17.66
N ILE A 126 -5.94 -8.46 -17.72
CA ILE A 126 -4.98 -8.31 -18.80
C ILE A 126 -3.83 -9.28 -18.53
N GLU A 127 -3.48 -10.11 -19.52
CA GLU A 127 -2.33 -10.99 -19.44
C GLU A 127 -1.06 -10.21 -19.04
N GLU A 128 -0.21 -10.84 -18.22
CA GLU A 128 1.04 -10.24 -17.76
C GLU A 128 1.97 -9.85 -18.92
N SER A 129 1.90 -10.61 -20.02
CA SER A 129 2.58 -10.32 -21.29
C SER A 129 2.21 -8.93 -21.84
N VAL A 130 0.93 -8.58 -21.78
CA VAL A 130 0.38 -7.31 -22.28
C VAL A 130 0.64 -6.17 -21.30
N LYS A 131 0.58 -6.41 -19.98
CA LYS A 131 0.99 -5.43 -18.97
C LYS A 131 2.46 -5.04 -19.14
N ASN A 132 3.35 -6.03 -19.32
CA ASN A 132 4.77 -5.78 -19.58
C ASN A 132 4.97 -4.99 -20.87
N LYS A 133 4.23 -5.33 -21.94
CA LYS A 133 4.27 -4.58 -23.20
C LYS A 133 3.79 -3.13 -23.05
N LEU A 134 2.75 -2.90 -22.25
CA LEU A 134 2.24 -1.56 -21.95
C LEU A 134 3.26 -0.75 -21.15
N ARG A 135 3.86 -1.35 -20.11
CA ARG A 135 4.90 -0.72 -19.28
C ARG A 135 6.11 -0.31 -20.12
N LEU A 136 6.57 -1.19 -21.02
CA LEU A 136 7.67 -0.90 -21.93
C LEU A 136 7.33 0.26 -22.88
N LYS A 137 6.12 0.25 -23.46
CA LYS A 137 5.67 1.33 -24.34
C LYS A 137 5.59 2.67 -23.60
N LEU A 138 5.05 2.69 -22.39
CA LEU A 138 4.99 3.89 -21.55
C LEU A 138 6.40 4.40 -21.21
N GLY A 139 7.29 3.49 -20.80
CA GLY A 139 8.68 3.83 -20.52
C GLY A 139 9.42 4.40 -21.74
N ASP A 140 9.16 3.87 -22.94
CA ASP A 140 9.74 4.39 -24.18
C ASP A 140 9.17 5.76 -24.57
N VAL A 141 7.87 6.00 -24.35
CA VAL A 141 7.24 7.32 -24.56
C VAL A 141 7.85 8.35 -23.61
N ILE A 142 7.90 8.04 -22.31
CA ILE A 142 8.52 8.90 -21.30
C ILE A 142 9.97 9.20 -21.66
N ARG A 143 10.77 8.17 -22.03
CA ARG A 143 12.17 8.37 -22.42
C ARG A 143 12.33 9.29 -23.63
N LYS A 144 11.50 9.11 -24.67
CA LYS A 144 11.51 9.98 -25.87
C LYS A 144 11.14 11.41 -25.55
N LEU A 145 10.16 11.58 -24.65
CA LEU A 145 9.74 12.89 -24.18
C LEU A 145 10.83 13.57 -23.35
N THR A 146 11.44 12.84 -22.40
CA THR A 146 12.61 13.29 -21.62
C THR A 146 13.74 13.76 -22.53
N LEU A 147 14.10 12.96 -23.55
CA LEU A 147 15.21 13.30 -24.45
C LEU A 147 14.96 14.58 -25.26
N LYS A 148 13.69 14.89 -25.53
CA LYS A 148 13.31 16.04 -26.36
C LYS A 148 13.07 17.31 -25.55
N TYR A 149 12.57 17.17 -24.32
CA TYR A 149 12.05 18.27 -23.52
C TYR A 149 12.76 18.45 -22.18
N GLY A 150 13.65 17.54 -21.81
CA GLY A 150 14.29 17.49 -20.49
C GLY A 150 13.40 16.83 -19.44
N ASP A 151 14.02 16.19 -18.46
CA ASP A 151 13.30 15.44 -17.40
C ASP A 151 12.32 16.32 -16.62
N GLN A 152 12.70 17.58 -16.37
CA GLN A 152 11.95 18.48 -15.50
C GLN A 152 10.58 18.84 -16.10
N LEU A 153 10.53 19.15 -17.40
CA LEU A 153 9.28 19.47 -18.09
C LEU A 153 8.36 18.23 -18.21
N ILE A 154 8.92 17.03 -18.34
CA ILE A 154 8.11 15.80 -18.40
C ILE A 154 7.53 15.46 -17.04
N VAL A 155 8.27 15.69 -15.96
CA VAL A 155 7.75 15.55 -14.59
C VAL A 155 6.62 16.55 -14.36
N GLU A 156 6.76 17.80 -14.80
CA GLU A 156 5.71 18.83 -14.71
C GLU A 156 4.44 18.42 -15.49
N VAL A 157 4.57 18.00 -16.74
CA VAL A 157 3.41 17.56 -17.54
C VAL A 157 2.76 16.30 -16.97
N LEU A 158 3.53 15.36 -16.45
CA LEU A 158 2.97 14.17 -15.80
C LEU A 158 2.24 14.54 -14.50
N ALA A 159 2.76 15.51 -13.74
CA ALA A 159 2.09 16.04 -12.56
C ALA A 159 0.78 16.75 -12.94
N ASP A 160 0.77 17.58 -13.98
CA ASP A 160 -0.44 18.24 -14.49
C ASP A 160 -1.48 17.22 -14.98
N ILE A 161 -1.06 16.19 -15.72
CA ILE A 161 -1.97 15.10 -16.14
C ILE A 161 -2.53 14.35 -14.93
N MET A 162 -1.72 14.14 -13.89
CA MET A 162 -2.21 13.52 -12.67
C MET A 162 -3.22 14.42 -11.96
N GLU A 163 -3.00 15.73 -11.92
CA GLU A 163 -3.93 16.70 -11.32
C GLU A 163 -5.24 16.81 -12.12
N ASP A 164 -5.18 16.79 -13.45
CA ASP A 164 -6.35 16.91 -14.33
C ASP A 164 -7.26 15.66 -14.28
N TYR A 165 -6.66 14.47 -14.21
CA TYR A 165 -7.39 13.19 -14.33
C TYR A 165 -7.56 12.46 -13.00
N PHE A 166 -6.77 12.81 -11.99
CA PHE A 166 -6.85 12.29 -10.63
C PHE A 166 -6.76 13.45 -9.63
N PRO A 167 -7.68 14.42 -9.69
CA PRO A 167 -7.62 15.64 -8.86
C PRO A 167 -7.70 15.37 -7.35
N ASP A 168 -8.10 14.14 -6.96
CA ASP A 168 -8.26 13.69 -5.57
C ASP A 168 -7.13 12.72 -5.11
N ALA A 169 -6.04 12.57 -5.89
CA ALA A 169 -4.93 11.67 -5.62
C ALA A 169 -3.66 12.35 -5.07
#